data_AF-A0A0F9CDH9-F1
#
_entry.id   AF-A0A0F9CDH9-F1
#
_cell.length_a   1.000
_cell.length_b   1.000
_cell.length_c   1.000
_cell.angle_alpha   90.00
_cell.angle_beta   90.00
_cell.angle_gamma   90.00
#
_symmetry.space_group_name_H-M   'P 1'
#
loop_
_entity.id
_entity.type
_entity.pdbx_description
1 polymer ?
#
loop_
_entity_poly.entity_id
_entity_poly.type
_entity_poly.pdbx_seq_one_letter_code
_entity_poly.pdbx_strand_id
1 'polypeptide(L)'
;RRIVMPIAASDLKAFGAANHAEDDIATQGGAISTVKRVEFTPITADDDIEALSTSAADTMNLTITARDTAGAIVSETLALTGTTAVIFATIGIVERFMKGILASAAAGVITIRRSVAGATIATLEIGETEVRRLFYDAASEVASTTRYEKVFLKNDHATLTLTNAEIELTADPAATIRIGGAPSVDDTATITDRKTAPASVTFVDDSVAQAVPGNQLTAGQAIGVWAEMLRGAGAAAIKDTFTVQLAGMTT
;
A
#
# COMPACT_ATOMS: atom_id res chain seq x y z
N ARG A 1 0.02 12.00 38.16
CA ARG A 1 0.31 12.48 36.78
C ARG A 1 0.07 11.29 35.86
N ARG A 2 -1.07 11.21 35.17
CA ARG A 2 -1.36 10.12 34.23
C ARG A 2 -0.44 10.32 33.02
N ILE A 3 0.39 9.34 32.71
CA ILE A 3 1.19 9.35 31.48
C ILE A 3 0.19 9.11 30.35
N VAL A 4 -0.06 10.13 29.53
CA VAL A 4 -0.76 9.95 28.26
C VAL A 4 0.28 9.41 27.30
N MET A 5 0.04 8.22 26.74
CA MET A 5 0.91 7.67 25.71
C MET A 5 0.63 8.43 24.41
N PRO A 6 1.64 9.04 23.75
CA PRO A 6 1.42 9.70 22.47
C PRO A 6 1.06 8.66 21.38
N ILE A 7 0.35 9.10 20.34
CA ILE A 7 0.20 8.35 19.09
C ILE A 7 1.61 8.07 18.55
N ALA A 8 1.95 6.79 18.38
CA ALA A 8 3.19 6.35 17.79
C ALA A 8 3.05 6.25 16.27
N ALA A 9 4.17 6.27 15.55
CA ALA A 9 4.16 6.07 14.09
C ALA A 9 3.52 4.74 13.68
N SER A 10 3.64 3.69 14.52
CA SER A 10 2.99 2.39 14.31
C SER A 10 1.46 2.42 14.39
N ASP A 11 0.89 3.46 15.00
CA ASP A 11 -0.56 3.67 15.06
C ASP A 11 -1.08 4.36 13.79
N LEU A 12 -0.19 4.88 12.94
CA LEU A 12 -0.55 5.52 11.68
C LEU A 12 -0.29 4.56 10.55
N LYS A 13 -1.37 4.11 9.92
CA LYS A 13 -1.36 2.92 9.06
C LYS A 13 -1.92 3.22 7.68
N ALA A 14 -1.28 2.69 6.65
CA ALA A 14 -1.71 2.82 5.26
C ALA A 14 -2.57 1.63 4.83
N PHE A 15 -3.78 1.89 4.35
CA PHE A 15 -4.74 0.89 3.89
C PHE A 15 -5.20 1.17 2.46
N GLY A 16 -5.59 0.13 1.76
CA GLY A 16 -6.14 0.24 0.43
C GLY A 16 -7.55 0.80 0.43
N ALA A 17 -7.98 1.31 -0.72
CA ALA A 17 -9.38 1.55 -0.99
C ALA A 17 -10.12 0.24 -1.32
N ALA A 18 -11.45 0.27 -1.30
CA ALA A 18 -12.31 -0.86 -1.65
C ALA A 18 -11.95 -1.41 -3.04
N ASN A 19 -11.81 -0.52 -4.02
CA ASN A 19 -11.41 -0.86 -5.38
C ASN A 19 -9.96 -0.45 -5.65
N HIS A 20 -9.18 -1.44 -6.06
CA HIS A 20 -7.83 -1.28 -6.56
C HIS A 20 -7.73 -2.02 -7.88
N ALA A 21 -7.98 -1.30 -8.96
CA ALA A 21 -7.91 -1.83 -10.31
C ALA A 21 -6.46 -2.21 -10.65
N GLU A 22 -6.30 -3.30 -11.39
CA GLU A 22 -5.02 -3.77 -11.91
C GLU A 22 -4.87 -3.49 -13.41
N ASP A 23 -5.92 -2.92 -13.99
CA ASP A 23 -6.03 -2.47 -15.37
C ASP A 23 -6.46 -0.98 -15.41
N ASP A 24 -6.45 -0.38 -16.59
CA ASP A 24 -6.77 1.02 -16.78
C ASP A 24 -8.23 1.28 -17.17
N ILE A 25 -9.14 0.32 -16.90
CA ILE A 25 -10.55 0.41 -17.29
C ILE A 25 -11.53 0.16 -16.14
N ALA A 26 -11.08 -0.51 -15.08
CA ALA A 26 -11.90 -0.82 -13.92
C ALA A 26 -11.90 0.32 -12.90
N THR A 27 -13.02 0.41 -12.17
CA THR A 27 -13.23 1.38 -11.10
C THR A 27 -12.09 1.40 -10.09
N GLN A 28 -11.66 2.60 -9.71
CA GLN A 28 -10.60 2.81 -8.73
C GLN A 28 -11.09 3.68 -7.56
N GLY A 29 -10.61 3.38 -6.35
CA GLY A 29 -10.94 4.12 -5.14
C GLY A 29 -12.14 3.55 -4.37
N GLY A 30 -12.94 4.40 -3.76
CA GLY A 30 -14.02 4.01 -2.85
C GLY A 30 -13.69 4.25 -1.38
N ALA A 31 -14.46 3.61 -0.50
CA ALA A 31 -14.23 3.60 0.95
C ALA A 31 -12.93 2.87 1.32
N ILE A 32 -12.44 3.09 2.54
CA ILE A 32 -11.30 2.34 3.09
C ILE A 32 -11.59 0.84 3.17
N SER A 33 -10.58 0.02 2.90
CA SER A 33 -10.59 -1.41 3.16
C SER A 33 -9.53 -1.74 4.20
N THR A 34 -9.93 -1.96 5.45
CA THR A 34 -9.02 -2.27 6.56
C THR A 34 -8.40 -3.67 6.48
N VAL A 35 -8.83 -4.48 5.50
CA VAL A 35 -8.23 -5.80 5.24
C VAL A 35 -7.13 -5.75 4.18
N LYS A 36 -6.91 -4.57 3.56
CA LYS A 36 -5.91 -4.34 2.51
C LYS A 36 -4.82 -3.40 3.04
N ARG A 37 -3.64 -3.91 3.37
CA ARG A 37 -2.46 -3.11 3.74
C ARG A 37 -1.79 -2.55 2.48
N VAL A 38 -1.33 -1.29 2.54
CA VAL A 38 -0.44 -0.75 1.50
C VAL A 38 1.01 -0.79 1.99
N GLU A 39 1.88 -1.35 1.15
CA GLU A 39 3.31 -1.45 1.38
C GLU A 39 4.08 -0.43 0.51
N PHE A 40 4.95 0.34 1.15
CA PHE A 40 5.79 1.34 0.49
C PHE A 40 7.27 0.96 0.47
N THR A 41 7.67 -0.11 1.14
CA THR A 41 9.07 -0.57 1.19
C THR A 41 9.40 -1.34 -0.08
N PRO A 42 10.48 -1.00 -0.82
CA PRO A 42 10.93 -1.75 -1.98
C PRO A 42 11.62 -3.05 -1.56
N ILE A 43 11.74 -4.02 -2.48
CA ILE A 43 12.62 -5.17 -2.19
C ILE A 43 14.06 -4.66 -2.32
N THR A 44 14.93 -5.02 -1.37
CA THR A 44 16.28 -4.43 -1.27
C THR A 44 17.29 -5.02 -2.26
N ALA A 45 17.00 -6.19 -2.81
CA ALA A 45 17.71 -6.82 -3.91
C ALA A 45 16.80 -7.87 -4.55
N ASP A 46 17.04 -8.17 -5.82
CA ASP A 46 16.34 -9.24 -6.54
C ASP A 46 16.56 -10.56 -5.79
N ASP A 47 15.47 -11.27 -5.47
CA ASP A 47 15.54 -12.50 -4.69
C ASP A 47 14.29 -13.36 -4.87
N ASP A 48 14.36 -14.60 -4.40
CA ASP A 48 13.17 -15.42 -4.18
C ASP A 48 12.38 -14.88 -2.97
N ILE A 49 11.08 -15.17 -2.92
CA ILE A 49 10.20 -14.78 -1.80
C ILE A 49 9.84 -15.99 -0.95
N GLU A 50 9.82 -15.81 0.36
CA GLU A 50 9.24 -16.78 1.29
C GLU A 50 8.23 -16.12 2.25
N ALA A 51 7.30 -16.93 2.77
CA ALA A 51 6.34 -16.47 3.77
C ALA A 51 6.20 -17.45 4.93
N LEU A 52 5.90 -16.93 6.12
CA LEU A 52 5.63 -17.70 7.33
C LEU A 52 4.65 -16.96 8.23
N SER A 53 3.96 -17.69 9.11
CA SER A 53 3.08 -17.13 10.15
C SER A 53 3.72 -17.21 11.53
N THR A 54 3.29 -16.34 12.44
CA THR A 54 3.53 -16.51 13.88
C THR A 54 2.63 -17.57 14.53
N SER A 55 1.59 -18.04 13.84
CA SER A 55 0.66 -19.07 14.31
C SER A 55 0.86 -20.38 13.55
N ALA A 56 1.00 -21.49 14.28
CA ALA A 56 1.11 -22.82 13.69
C ALA A 56 -0.20 -23.31 13.02
N ALA A 57 -1.33 -22.67 13.28
CA ALA A 57 -2.63 -23.03 12.71
C ALA A 57 -2.86 -22.47 11.29
N ASP A 58 -2.06 -21.49 10.87
CA ASP A 58 -2.25 -20.82 9.59
C ASP A 58 -1.77 -21.70 8.44
N THR A 59 -2.75 -22.25 7.72
CA THR A 59 -2.54 -23.20 6.60
C THR A 59 -3.28 -22.81 5.33
N MET A 60 -3.87 -21.62 5.31
CA MET A 60 -4.56 -21.08 4.14
C MET A 60 -3.58 -20.79 3.00
N ASN A 61 -4.12 -20.71 1.79
CA ASN A 61 -3.34 -20.31 0.63
C ASN A 61 -2.95 -18.83 0.71
N LEU A 62 -1.70 -18.54 0.36
CA LEU A 62 -1.16 -17.22 0.07
C LEU A 62 -0.77 -17.18 -1.41
N THR A 63 -1.33 -16.23 -2.15
CA THR A 63 -0.93 -15.93 -3.52
C THR A 63 0.00 -14.74 -3.51
N ILE A 64 1.21 -14.90 -4.01
CA ILE A 64 2.15 -13.81 -4.25
C ILE A 64 2.09 -13.44 -5.73
N THR A 65 2.03 -12.15 -6.01
CA THR A 65 2.26 -11.60 -7.33
C THR A 65 3.46 -10.66 -7.28
N ALA A 66 4.34 -10.80 -8.24
CA ALA A 66 5.58 -10.07 -8.33
C ALA A 66 5.95 -9.81 -9.80
N ARG A 67 6.99 -9.01 -10.01
CA ARG A 67 7.63 -8.84 -11.31
C ARG A 67 8.95 -9.57 -11.30
N ASP A 68 9.16 -10.46 -12.26
CA ASP A 68 10.43 -11.15 -12.43
C ASP A 68 11.52 -10.22 -13.01
N THR A 69 12.77 -10.68 -13.01
CA THR A 69 13.91 -9.93 -13.55
C THR A 69 13.86 -9.71 -15.07
N ALA A 70 12.98 -10.42 -15.78
CA ALA A 70 12.69 -10.18 -17.20
C ALA A 70 11.60 -9.11 -17.40
N GLY A 71 11.03 -8.58 -16.32
CA GLY A 71 9.99 -7.57 -16.32
C GLY A 71 8.57 -8.13 -16.48
N ALA A 72 8.37 -9.44 -16.48
CA ALA A 72 7.05 -10.07 -16.57
C ALA A 72 6.37 -10.11 -15.20
N ILE A 73 5.04 -9.93 -15.19
CA ILE A 73 4.24 -10.12 -13.98
C ILE A 73 3.98 -11.62 -13.82
N VAL A 74 4.40 -12.17 -12.68
CA VAL A 74 4.33 -13.58 -12.34
C VAL A 74 3.57 -13.78 -11.03
N SER A 75 2.96 -14.95 -10.86
CA SER A 75 2.21 -15.27 -9.64
C SER A 75 2.32 -16.73 -9.26
N GLU A 76 2.36 -17.01 -7.96
CA GLU A 76 2.32 -18.36 -7.40
C GLU A 76 1.47 -18.39 -6.14
N THR A 77 0.77 -19.50 -5.94
CA THR A 77 -0.07 -19.74 -4.78
C THR A 77 0.44 -20.97 -4.05
N LEU A 78 0.75 -20.81 -2.76
CA LEU A 78 1.14 -21.91 -1.88
C LEU A 78 0.31 -21.87 -0.59
N ALA A 79 0.04 -23.04 -0.02
CA ALA A 79 -0.52 -23.12 1.32
C ALA A 79 0.57 -22.77 2.35
N LEU A 80 0.25 -21.93 3.33
CA LEU A 80 1.14 -21.69 4.45
C LEU A 80 1.32 -22.97 5.28
N THR A 81 2.47 -23.09 5.96
CA THR A 81 2.78 -24.21 6.85
C THR A 81 2.97 -23.75 8.29
N GLY A 82 2.12 -22.83 8.72
CA GLY A 82 2.21 -22.18 10.02
C GLY A 82 3.53 -21.42 10.19
N THR A 83 4.32 -21.81 11.19
CA THR A 83 5.60 -21.18 11.53
C THR A 83 6.77 -21.59 10.63
N THR A 84 6.59 -22.60 9.77
CA THR A 84 7.60 -23.00 8.79
C THR A 84 7.47 -22.14 7.54
N ALA A 85 8.59 -21.59 7.06
CA ALA A 85 8.60 -20.78 5.85
C ALA A 85 8.33 -21.62 4.60
N VAL A 86 7.48 -21.10 3.73
CA VAL A 86 7.22 -21.63 2.38
C VAL A 86 7.89 -20.71 1.36
N ILE A 87 8.64 -21.29 0.42
CA ILE A 87 9.38 -20.56 -0.61
C ILE A 87 8.58 -20.61 -1.92
N PHE A 88 8.34 -19.44 -2.52
CA PHE A 88 7.67 -19.27 -3.79
C PHE A 88 8.68 -19.41 -4.95
N ALA A 89 9.16 -20.63 -5.16
CA ALA A 89 10.24 -20.90 -6.12
C ALA A 89 9.77 -20.91 -7.59
N THR A 90 8.47 -21.00 -7.87
CA THR A 90 7.94 -21.08 -9.23
C THR A 90 7.96 -19.71 -9.91
N ILE A 91 7.75 -18.62 -9.16
CA ILE A 91 7.93 -17.24 -9.68
C ILE A 91 9.41 -16.85 -9.86
N GLY A 92 10.33 -17.63 -9.28
CA GLY A 92 11.77 -17.40 -9.34
C GLY A 92 12.20 -16.09 -8.69
N ILE A 93 13.38 -15.62 -9.08
CA ILE A 93 13.96 -14.37 -8.60
C ILE A 93 13.14 -13.18 -9.12
N VAL A 94 12.64 -12.37 -8.19
CA VAL A 94 11.80 -11.22 -8.50
C VAL A 94 12.49 -9.90 -8.18
N GLU A 95 12.28 -8.91 -9.04
CA GLU A 95 12.80 -7.55 -8.87
C GLU A 95 11.83 -6.64 -8.11
N ARG A 96 10.55 -7.04 -8.01
CA ARG A 96 9.51 -6.24 -7.35
C ARG A 96 8.39 -7.11 -6.81
N PHE A 97 8.12 -6.99 -5.52
CA PHE A 97 6.87 -7.45 -4.92
C PHE A 97 5.70 -6.52 -5.32
N MET A 98 4.56 -7.10 -5.69
CA MET A 98 3.38 -6.34 -6.12
C MET A 98 2.23 -6.49 -5.14
N LYS A 99 1.84 -7.73 -4.81
CA LYS A 99 0.80 -8.02 -3.82
C LYS A 99 0.91 -9.43 -3.25
N GLY A 100 0.35 -9.60 -2.06
CA GLY A 100 0.14 -10.87 -1.39
C GLY A 100 -1.32 -10.97 -0.95
N ILE A 101 -2.02 -12.04 -1.31
CA ILE A 101 -3.44 -12.25 -1.00
C ILE A 101 -3.62 -13.59 -0.29
N LEU A 102 -4.18 -13.54 0.92
CA LEU A 102 -4.59 -14.72 1.68
C LEU A 102 -5.99 -15.17 1.26
N ALA A 103 -6.20 -16.49 1.20
CA ALA A 103 -7.51 -17.07 0.96
C ALA A 103 -8.50 -16.86 2.12
N SER A 104 -8.00 -16.58 3.32
CA SER A 104 -8.78 -16.24 4.52
C SER A 104 -7.90 -15.49 5.52
N ALA A 105 -8.50 -14.72 6.42
CA ALA A 105 -7.74 -14.03 7.47
C ALA A 105 -6.92 -15.03 8.32
N ALA A 106 -5.67 -14.67 8.59
CA ALA A 106 -4.77 -15.44 9.44
C ALA A 106 -5.05 -15.23 10.93
N ALA A 107 -4.75 -16.24 11.74
CA ALA A 107 -4.77 -16.13 13.20
C ALA A 107 -3.49 -15.50 13.75
N GLY A 108 -2.37 -15.65 13.03
CA GLY A 108 -1.10 -15.00 13.31
C GLY A 108 -0.82 -13.82 12.37
N VAL A 109 0.37 -13.25 12.54
CA VAL A 109 0.93 -12.24 11.61
C VAL A 109 1.67 -12.99 10.52
N ILE A 110 1.34 -12.73 9.26
CA ILE A 110 2.07 -13.28 8.12
C ILE A 110 3.22 -12.36 7.79
N THR A 111 4.43 -12.91 7.75
CA THR A 111 5.63 -12.21 7.29
C THR A 111 5.97 -12.69 5.89
N ILE A 112 6.04 -11.77 4.93
CA ILE A 112 6.55 -12.00 3.58
C ILE A 112 7.94 -11.37 3.54
N ARG A 113 8.95 -12.14 3.17
CA ARG A 113 10.35 -11.71 3.19
C ARG A 113 11.14 -12.32 2.04
N ARG A 114 12.33 -11.78 1.81
CA ARG A 114 13.30 -12.41 0.91
C ARG A 114 13.71 -13.79 1.44
N SER A 115 13.84 -14.76 0.55
CA SER A 115 14.36 -16.08 0.88
C SER A 115 15.90 -16.08 0.77
N VAL A 116 16.64 -16.82 1.59
CA VAL A 116 16.22 -17.49 2.83
C VAL A 116 16.40 -16.54 4.01
N ALA A 117 15.36 -16.39 4.84
CA ALA A 117 15.40 -15.58 6.06
C ALA A 117 15.99 -14.16 5.89
N GLY A 118 15.75 -13.55 4.72
CA GLY A 118 16.23 -12.22 4.39
C GLY A 118 15.35 -11.11 4.97
N ALA A 119 15.52 -9.90 4.43
CA ALA A 119 14.77 -8.73 4.85
C ALA A 119 13.25 -8.90 4.63
N THR A 120 12.46 -8.45 5.60
CA THR A 120 11.00 -8.36 5.48
C THR A 120 10.63 -7.42 4.35
N ILE A 121 9.72 -7.88 3.49
CA ILE A 121 9.17 -7.11 2.38
C ILE A 121 7.84 -6.51 2.78
N ALA A 122 6.99 -7.30 3.44
CA ALA A 122 5.64 -6.92 3.84
C ALA A 122 5.17 -7.78 5.02
N THR A 123 4.21 -7.27 5.78
CA THR A 123 3.50 -8.02 6.82
C THR A 123 2.00 -7.86 6.65
N LEU A 124 1.26 -8.93 6.96
CA LEU A 124 -0.18 -8.90 7.14
C LEU A 124 -0.48 -9.09 8.61
N GLU A 125 -1.07 -8.07 9.23
CA GLU A 125 -1.56 -8.15 10.61
C GLU A 125 -2.81 -9.04 10.70
N ILE A 126 -3.18 -9.42 11.92
CA ILE A 126 -4.37 -10.24 12.16
C ILE A 126 -5.61 -9.51 11.62
N GLY A 127 -6.41 -10.22 10.81
CA GLY A 127 -7.60 -9.68 10.16
C GLY A 127 -7.34 -9.07 8.78
N GLU A 128 -6.09 -8.88 8.39
CA GLU A 128 -5.73 -8.48 7.02
C GLU A 128 -5.70 -9.70 6.08
N THR A 129 -6.07 -9.48 4.83
CA THR A 129 -6.11 -10.53 3.80
C THR A 129 -5.36 -10.16 2.54
N GLU A 130 -4.98 -8.89 2.38
CA GLU A 130 -4.22 -8.41 1.24
C GLU A 130 -3.19 -7.40 1.69
N VAL A 131 -1.98 -7.51 1.16
CA VAL A 131 -0.96 -6.46 1.21
C VAL A 131 -0.53 -6.17 -0.20
N ARG A 132 -0.48 -4.90 -0.59
CA ARG A 132 -0.21 -4.51 -1.97
C ARG A 132 0.64 -3.26 -2.07
N ARG A 133 1.33 -3.12 -3.18
CA ARG A 133 1.88 -1.83 -3.61
C ARG A 133 0.90 -1.13 -4.55
N LEU A 134 0.98 0.19 -4.60
CA LEU A 134 0.26 0.98 -5.59
C LEU A 134 0.89 0.81 -6.96
N PHE A 135 0.08 1.07 -7.99
CA PHE A 135 0.47 1.01 -9.39
C PHE A 135 0.94 -0.37 -9.83
N TYR A 136 -0.01 -1.32 -9.85
CA TYR A 136 0.23 -2.72 -10.23
C TYR A 136 1.00 -2.81 -11.55
N ASP A 137 0.43 -2.36 -12.67
CA ASP A 137 1.23 -2.12 -13.86
C ASP A 137 1.62 -0.65 -13.98
N ALA A 138 2.90 -0.39 -13.75
CA ALA A 138 3.48 0.94 -13.85
C ALA A 138 3.98 1.26 -15.25
N ALA A 139 4.04 0.32 -16.20
CA ALA A 139 4.48 0.61 -17.57
C ALA A 139 3.49 1.54 -18.30
N SER A 140 3.97 2.43 -19.15
CA SER A 140 3.08 3.28 -19.98
C SER A 140 2.67 2.60 -21.27
N GLU A 141 1.63 3.13 -21.89
CA GLU A 141 1.23 2.79 -23.25
C GLU A 141 2.11 3.50 -24.30
N VAL A 142 1.73 3.40 -25.57
CA VAL A 142 2.37 4.13 -26.69
C VAL A 142 2.30 5.65 -26.50
N ALA A 143 1.30 6.13 -25.76
CA ALA A 143 1.18 7.53 -25.37
C ALA A 143 1.55 7.74 -23.90
N SER A 144 1.89 8.99 -23.56
CA SER A 144 2.03 9.39 -22.15
C SER A 144 0.75 9.03 -21.39
N THR A 145 0.92 8.40 -20.24
CA THR A 145 -0.20 7.91 -19.43
C THR A 145 -0.11 8.47 -18.03
N THR A 146 -1.19 9.05 -17.54
CA THR A 146 -1.35 9.43 -16.14
C THR A 146 -2.29 8.43 -15.47
N ARG A 147 -1.89 7.92 -14.30
CA ARG A 147 -2.70 7.00 -13.52
C ARG A 147 -2.97 7.53 -12.12
N TYR A 148 -4.12 7.20 -11.58
CA TYR A 148 -4.58 7.61 -10.26
C TYR A 148 -4.91 6.37 -9.43
N GLU A 149 -4.40 6.28 -8.21
CA GLU A 149 -4.81 5.27 -7.22
C GLU A 149 -5.06 5.92 -5.86
N LYS A 150 -6.01 5.37 -5.10
CA LYS A 150 -6.38 5.89 -3.77
C LYS A 150 -5.85 4.98 -2.68
N VAL A 151 -5.18 5.56 -1.70
CA VAL A 151 -4.76 4.93 -0.44
C VAL A 151 -5.41 5.68 0.72
N PHE A 152 -5.52 5.05 1.87
CA PHE A 152 -6.01 5.66 3.10
C PHE A 152 -4.92 5.68 4.15
N LEU A 153 -4.71 6.82 4.79
CA LEU A 153 -3.88 6.94 5.97
C LEU A 153 -4.82 7.03 7.18
N LYS A 154 -4.73 6.04 8.07
CA LYS A 154 -5.64 5.85 9.20
C LYS A 154 -4.94 6.18 10.51
N ASN A 155 -5.63 6.91 11.39
CA ASN A 155 -5.29 6.93 12.81
C ASN A 155 -5.86 5.67 13.47
N ASP A 156 -5.05 4.63 13.60
CA ASP A 156 -5.42 3.34 14.19
C ASP A 156 -5.23 3.30 15.71
N HIS A 157 -4.89 4.43 16.33
CA HIS A 157 -4.83 4.52 17.78
C HIS A 157 -6.23 4.35 18.39
N ALA A 158 -6.33 3.65 19.52
CA ALA A 158 -7.61 3.26 20.11
C ALA A 158 -8.49 4.43 20.60
N THR A 159 -7.89 5.53 21.08
CA THR A 159 -8.64 6.63 21.72
C THR A 159 -8.24 8.05 21.34
N LEU A 160 -6.96 8.31 21.06
CA LEU A 160 -6.44 9.64 20.80
C LEU A 160 -6.76 10.16 19.40
N THR A 161 -6.97 11.48 19.33
CA THR A 161 -7.15 12.21 18.08
C THR A 161 -5.80 12.76 17.62
N LEU A 162 -5.51 12.62 16.33
CA LEU A 162 -4.40 13.29 15.68
C LEU A 162 -4.86 14.70 15.32
N THR A 163 -4.24 15.72 15.90
CA THR A 163 -4.55 17.15 15.66
C THR A 163 -3.48 17.78 14.77
N ASN A 164 -3.80 18.88 14.08
CA ASN A 164 -2.95 19.44 13.02
C ASN A 164 -2.52 18.34 12.04
N ALA A 165 -3.47 17.48 11.67
CA ALA A 165 -3.20 16.31 10.84
C ALA A 165 -2.87 16.77 9.42
N GLU A 166 -1.75 16.30 8.88
CA GLU A 166 -1.24 16.63 7.56
C GLU A 166 -0.79 15.36 6.82
N ILE A 167 -0.95 15.37 5.51
CA ILE A 167 -0.41 14.35 4.60
C ILE A 167 0.73 14.95 3.78
N GLU A 168 1.74 14.14 3.47
CA GLU A 168 2.91 14.57 2.72
C GLU A 168 3.50 13.42 1.90
N LEU A 169 3.97 13.72 0.68
CA LEU A 169 4.81 12.83 -0.12
C LEU A 169 6.26 13.07 0.30
N THR A 170 6.83 12.11 1.04
CA THR A 170 8.14 12.28 1.68
C THR A 170 9.28 11.60 0.94
N ALA A 171 8.96 10.72 -0.01
CA ALA A 171 9.92 10.15 -0.93
C ALA A 171 9.25 9.81 -2.25
N ASP A 172 9.79 10.31 -3.37
CA ASP A 172 9.52 9.84 -4.72
C ASP A 172 10.84 9.88 -5.53
N PRO A 173 11.71 8.87 -5.38
CA PRO A 173 13.03 8.91 -6.02
C PRO A 173 12.94 8.87 -7.56
N ALA A 174 11.80 8.45 -8.12
CA ALA A 174 11.54 8.44 -9.55
C ALA A 174 11.01 9.79 -10.08
N ALA A 175 10.61 10.72 -9.20
CA ALA A 175 10.02 12.02 -9.55
C ALA A 175 8.86 11.89 -10.55
N THR A 176 7.95 10.95 -10.31
CA THR A 176 6.78 10.66 -11.15
C THR A 176 5.44 10.75 -10.43
N ILE A 177 5.47 10.90 -9.11
CA ILE A 177 4.34 10.84 -8.21
C ILE A 177 3.98 12.24 -7.73
N ARG A 178 2.68 12.54 -7.72
CA ARG A 178 2.11 13.64 -6.96
C ARG A 178 1.00 13.11 -6.08
N ILE A 179 0.72 13.78 -4.97
CA ILE A 179 -0.38 13.37 -4.09
C ILE A 179 -1.41 14.46 -3.91
N GLY A 180 -2.65 14.07 -3.65
CA GLY A 180 -3.72 14.98 -3.27
C GLY A 180 -4.63 14.37 -2.23
N GLY A 181 -4.93 15.12 -1.17
CA GLY A 181 -5.91 14.71 -0.17
C GLY A 181 -7.33 14.66 -0.72
N ALA A 182 -8.11 13.65 -0.30
CA ALA A 182 -9.54 13.61 -0.53
C ALA A 182 -10.24 14.79 0.17
N PRO A 183 -11.36 15.30 -0.36
CA PRO A 183 -12.00 16.50 0.16
C PRO A 183 -12.66 16.31 1.53
N SER A 184 -12.80 15.07 2.00
CA SER A 184 -13.36 14.73 3.31
C SER A 184 -12.62 13.57 3.97
N VAL A 185 -12.63 13.55 5.30
CA VAL A 185 -12.29 12.37 6.10
C VAL A 185 -13.27 11.25 5.79
N ASP A 186 -12.78 10.00 5.78
CA ASP A 186 -13.51 8.79 5.45
C ASP A 186 -14.21 8.85 4.07
N ASP A 187 -13.63 9.61 3.13
CA ASP A 187 -14.16 9.76 1.77
C ASP A 187 -14.41 8.41 1.08
N THR A 188 -15.53 8.31 0.38
CA THR A 188 -15.96 7.09 -0.33
C THR A 188 -15.99 7.26 -1.85
N ALA A 189 -15.52 8.40 -2.38
CA ALA A 189 -15.51 8.67 -3.80
C ALA A 189 -14.69 7.63 -4.58
N THR A 190 -15.18 7.32 -5.77
CA THR A 190 -14.54 6.48 -6.78
C THR A 190 -14.26 7.31 -8.04
N ILE A 191 -13.33 6.83 -8.86
CA ILE A 191 -13.15 7.27 -10.25
C ILE A 191 -13.49 6.10 -11.16
N THR A 192 -13.96 6.42 -12.37
CA THR A 192 -14.41 5.43 -13.36
C THR A 192 -13.31 4.44 -13.72
N ASP A 193 -12.09 4.93 -13.88
CA ASP A 193 -10.91 4.15 -14.23
C ASP A 193 -9.66 4.85 -13.69
N ARG A 194 -8.51 4.16 -13.74
CA ARG A 194 -7.24 4.71 -13.26
C ARG A 194 -6.75 5.91 -14.08
N LYS A 195 -7.29 6.19 -15.27
CA LYS A 195 -6.86 7.33 -16.12
C LYS A 195 -7.69 8.58 -15.89
N THR A 196 -8.79 8.47 -15.16
CA THR A 196 -9.71 9.56 -14.87
C THR A 196 -9.29 10.28 -13.59
N ALA A 197 -8.97 11.57 -13.68
CA ALA A 197 -8.58 12.35 -12.51
C ALA A 197 -9.73 12.45 -11.48
N PRO A 198 -9.45 12.29 -10.18
CA PRO A 198 -10.45 12.46 -9.14
C PRO A 198 -10.91 13.92 -9.03
N ALA A 199 -12.22 14.12 -8.91
CA ALA A 199 -12.81 15.45 -8.79
C ALA A 199 -12.42 16.11 -7.45
N SER A 200 -12.21 17.43 -7.48
CA SER A 200 -11.96 18.25 -6.28
C SER A 200 -10.71 17.88 -5.48
N VAL A 201 -9.75 17.19 -6.12
CA VAL A 201 -8.44 16.87 -5.54
C VAL A 201 -7.40 17.80 -6.15
N THR A 202 -6.60 18.43 -5.30
CA THR A 202 -5.46 19.26 -5.73
C THR A 202 -4.18 18.49 -5.49
N PHE A 203 -3.46 18.17 -6.56
CA PHE A 203 -2.19 17.46 -6.48
C PHE A 203 -1.03 18.41 -6.18
N VAL A 204 -0.20 18.01 -5.22
CA VAL A 204 1.05 18.67 -4.85
C VAL A 204 2.22 17.71 -5.03
N ASP A 205 3.41 18.29 -5.16
CA ASP A 205 4.67 17.59 -5.35
C ASP A 205 5.30 17.18 -4.01
N ASP A 206 6.50 16.62 -4.08
CA ASP A 206 7.33 16.23 -2.93
C ASP A 206 7.46 17.33 -1.88
N SER A 207 7.46 16.90 -0.62
CA SER A 207 7.68 17.76 0.55
C SER A 207 6.72 18.94 0.68
N VAL A 208 5.51 18.81 0.14
CA VAL A 208 4.42 19.77 0.31
C VAL A 208 3.34 19.16 1.20
N ALA A 209 3.28 19.60 2.45
CA ALA A 209 2.25 19.20 3.39
C ALA A 209 0.86 19.72 2.97
N GLN A 210 -0.14 18.85 3.01
CA GLN A 210 -1.55 19.21 2.86
C GLN A 210 -2.30 18.90 4.15
N ALA A 211 -3.04 19.88 4.66
CA ALA A 211 -3.88 19.68 5.83
C ALA A 211 -5.01 18.68 5.53
N VAL A 212 -5.23 17.74 6.45
CA VAL A 212 -6.42 16.89 6.46
C VAL A 212 -7.66 17.78 6.63
N PRO A 213 -8.77 17.55 5.92
CA PRO A 213 -10.00 18.32 6.10
C PRO A 213 -10.43 18.39 7.57
N GLY A 214 -10.54 19.61 8.10
CA GLY A 214 -10.83 19.86 9.52
C GLY A 214 -9.61 19.84 10.45
N ASN A 215 -8.40 19.66 9.92
CA ASN A 215 -7.11 19.62 10.62
C ASN A 215 -7.02 18.54 11.72
N GLN A 216 -7.83 17.49 11.64
CA GLN A 216 -7.84 16.43 12.63
C GLN A 216 -8.26 15.09 12.06
N LEU A 217 -7.78 14.01 12.69
CA LEU A 217 -8.19 12.64 12.42
C LEU A 217 -8.44 11.94 13.77
N THR A 218 -9.72 11.75 14.11
CA THR A 218 -10.07 11.08 15.38
C THR A 218 -9.73 9.59 15.34
N ALA A 219 -9.71 8.94 16.50
CA ALA A 219 -9.42 7.52 16.61
C ALA A 219 -10.30 6.68 15.67
N GLY A 220 -9.67 5.87 14.82
CA GLY A 220 -10.32 5.02 13.84
C GLY A 220 -10.68 5.71 12.51
N GLN A 221 -10.52 7.03 12.37
CA GLN A 221 -10.77 7.70 11.09
C GLN A 221 -9.58 7.58 10.13
N ALA A 222 -9.87 7.73 8.84
CA ALA A 222 -8.85 7.75 7.80
C ALA A 222 -9.05 8.90 6.81
N ILE A 223 -7.94 9.42 6.28
CA ILE A 223 -7.96 10.35 5.16
C ILE A 223 -7.59 9.59 3.88
N GLY A 224 -8.41 9.74 2.84
CA GLY A 224 -8.06 9.26 1.51
C GLY A 224 -6.98 10.15 0.89
N VAL A 225 -5.98 9.55 0.28
CA VAL A 225 -4.93 10.21 -0.50
C VAL A 225 -4.95 9.60 -1.89
N TRP A 226 -5.10 10.45 -2.89
CA TRP A 226 -4.94 10.07 -4.29
C TRP A 226 -3.47 10.26 -4.68
N ALA A 227 -2.84 9.19 -5.14
CA ALA A 227 -1.55 9.24 -5.81
C ALA A 227 -1.80 9.36 -7.32
N GLU A 228 -1.18 10.35 -7.94
CA GLU A 228 -1.07 10.50 -9.39
C GLU A 228 0.31 10.02 -9.81
N MET A 229 0.40 9.19 -10.84
CA MET A 229 1.65 8.77 -11.47
C MET A 229 1.64 9.14 -12.95
N LEU A 230 2.61 9.96 -13.37
CA LEU A 230 2.84 10.28 -14.78
C LEU A 230 3.92 9.39 -15.37
N ARG A 231 3.64 8.76 -16.51
CA ARG A 231 4.62 8.01 -17.29
C ARG A 231 4.70 8.53 -18.71
N GLY A 232 5.91 8.86 -19.16
CA GLY A 232 6.18 9.19 -20.56
C GLY A 232 5.87 8.02 -21.49
N ALA A 233 5.62 8.29 -22.77
CA ALA A 233 5.30 7.28 -23.78
C ALA A 233 6.34 6.16 -23.87
N GLY A 234 5.90 4.89 -23.89
CA GLY A 234 6.75 3.71 -24.01
C GLY A 234 7.71 3.47 -22.84
N ALA A 235 7.55 4.16 -21.72
CA ALA A 235 8.37 3.98 -20.53
C ALA A 235 8.11 2.60 -19.88
N ALA A 236 9.20 1.89 -19.58
CA ALA A 236 9.19 0.63 -18.84
C ALA A 236 8.60 0.80 -17.43
N ALA A 237 8.17 -0.29 -16.78
CA ALA A 237 7.71 -0.23 -15.40
C ALA A 237 8.78 0.35 -14.47
N ILE A 238 8.37 1.22 -13.53
CA ILE A 238 9.27 1.74 -12.49
C ILE A 238 9.53 0.61 -11.49
N LYS A 239 10.79 0.45 -11.08
CA LYS A 239 11.20 -0.51 -10.03
C LYS A 239 11.17 0.12 -8.63
N ASP A 240 11.19 1.44 -8.57
CA ASP A 240 11.19 2.22 -7.34
C ASP A 240 9.81 2.28 -6.66
N THR A 241 9.81 2.87 -5.48
CA THR A 241 8.64 3.12 -4.64
C THR A 241 8.47 4.61 -4.38
N PHE A 242 7.42 4.95 -3.66
CA PHE A 242 7.26 6.26 -3.04
C PHE A 242 6.70 6.08 -1.63
N THR A 243 6.80 7.12 -0.81
CA THR A 243 6.31 7.09 0.57
C THR A 243 5.38 8.27 0.82
N VAL A 244 4.18 7.97 1.30
CA VAL A 244 3.24 8.97 1.82
C VAL A 244 3.19 8.86 3.34
N GLN A 245 3.24 9.99 4.02
CA GLN A 245 3.19 10.08 5.47
C GLN A 245 1.93 10.81 5.94
N LEU A 246 1.40 10.36 7.07
CA LEU A 246 0.45 11.11 7.91
C LEU A 246 1.20 11.58 9.16
N ALA A 247 1.09 12.86 9.50
CA ALA A 247 1.73 13.45 10.66
C ALA A 247 0.78 14.40 11.40
N GLY A 248 1.11 14.73 12.64
CA GLY A 248 0.34 15.66 13.46
C GLY A 248 0.78 15.66 14.93
N MET A 249 -0.02 16.28 15.78
CA MET A 249 0.18 16.38 17.23
C MET A 249 -0.83 15.55 18.00
N THR A 250 -0.44 15.12 19.21
CA THR A 250 -1.29 14.34 20.12
C THR A 250 -1.89 15.22 21.20
N THR A 251 -3.19 15.07 21.45
CA THR A 251 -3.89 15.69 22.59
C THR A 251 -4.49 14.64 23.49
#